data_AF-A0A0D2HZP3-F1
#
_entry.id   AF-A0A0D2HZP3-F1
#
_cell.length_a   1.000
_cell.length_b   1.000
_cell.length_c   1.000
_cell.angle_alpha   90.00
_cell.angle_beta   90.00
_cell.angle_gamma   90.00
#
_symmetry.space_group_name_H-M   'P 1'
#
loop_
_entity.id
_entity.type
_entity.pdbx_description
1 polymer ?
#
loop_
_entity_poly.entity_id
_entity_poly.type
_entity_poly.pdbx_seq_one_letter_code
_entity_poly.pdbx_strand_id
1 'polypeptide(L)'
;MAYLLEHGVTINHHSEFHGFYQFKLLLHERTSKWLIACGTIEEKNVQLEHDTDQFYATPEGGGLAIVQNYFSHMKQLDGLTIVWETEAEKLLTNDAGQVTGVKVRKTDGRLHDILGSNVMLACGGFGGNQEMLAKYVGPRTQALPLIAPGLMHNRGAGLRMAMEAVAATSGAFDGIYSEIVDARTSKSDAVTWGHCCGIVVNGDCKLFYDLDPEEAPTIAELAQKLGLEPGKLEHIIQEFNAACNDKPWDTMKFDGKATTILSPNKTN
;
A
#
# COMPACT_ATOMS: atom_id res chain seq x y z
N MET A 1 -3.21 -30.68 -15.13
CA MET A 1 -1.76 -30.51 -15.46
C MET A 1 -1.32 -31.29 -16.70
N ALA A 2 -1.81 -32.51 -16.99
CA ALA A 2 -1.43 -33.24 -18.21
C ALA A 2 -1.95 -32.59 -19.51
N TYR A 3 -3.16 -32.01 -19.50
CA TYR A 3 -3.80 -31.41 -20.68
C TYR A 3 -3.08 -30.15 -21.23
N LEU A 4 -2.41 -29.38 -20.38
CA LEU A 4 -1.78 -28.11 -20.76
C LEU A 4 -0.39 -28.30 -21.40
N LEU A 5 0.27 -29.43 -21.14
CA LEU A 5 1.54 -29.79 -21.76
C LEU A 5 1.35 -30.40 -23.15
N GLU A 6 0.21 -31.05 -23.42
CA GLU A 6 -0.13 -31.62 -24.75
C GLU A 6 -0.44 -30.56 -25.82
N HIS A 7 -0.71 -29.31 -25.43
CA HIS A 7 -1.15 -28.24 -26.34
C HIS A 7 -0.10 -27.13 -26.55
N GLY A 8 1.19 -27.45 -26.34
CA GLY A 8 2.30 -26.58 -26.75
C GLY A 8 2.43 -25.27 -25.98
N VAL A 9 1.82 -25.16 -24.80
CA VAL A 9 1.96 -23.99 -23.93
C VAL A 9 3.28 -24.09 -23.16
N THR A 10 4.29 -23.39 -23.65
CA THR A 10 5.55 -23.19 -22.92
C THR A 10 5.31 -22.19 -21.80
N ILE A 11 5.15 -22.67 -20.56
CA ILE A 11 5.19 -21.78 -19.39
C ILE A 11 6.67 -21.50 -19.12
N ASN A 12 7.14 -20.36 -19.59
CA ASN A 12 8.47 -19.88 -19.29
C ASN A 12 8.59 -19.62 -17.78
N HIS A 13 9.30 -20.50 -17.10
CA HIS A 13 9.85 -20.26 -15.79
C HIS A 13 11.09 -19.38 -16.00
N HIS A 14 11.01 -18.09 -15.71
CA HIS A 14 12.20 -17.25 -15.61
C HIS A 14 12.22 -16.45 -14.31
N SER A 15 13.26 -16.77 -13.54
CA SER A 15 13.90 -15.93 -12.54
C SER A 15 14.21 -14.55 -13.11
N GLU A 16 14.11 -13.53 -12.26
CA GLU A 16 14.39 -12.10 -12.53
C GLU A 16 13.18 -11.29 -13.03
N PHE A 17 12.18 -11.13 -12.16
CA PHE A 17 11.24 -10.02 -12.23
C PHE A 17 11.76 -8.89 -11.32
N HIS A 18 12.39 -7.88 -11.91
CA HIS A 18 12.69 -6.59 -11.29
C HIS A 18 12.04 -5.51 -12.14
N GLY A 19 10.81 -5.10 -11.79
CA GLY A 19 10.13 -4.03 -12.49
C GLY A 19 8.65 -3.97 -12.18
N PHE A 20 8.25 -2.82 -11.65
CA PHE A 20 6.92 -2.23 -11.53
C PHE A 20 6.22 -2.28 -10.17
N TYR A 21 5.99 -1.05 -9.68
CA TYR A 21 5.41 -0.60 -8.41
C TYR A 21 6.01 -1.23 -7.16
N GLN A 22 7.30 -0.93 -6.92
CA GLN A 22 7.72 -0.81 -5.53
C GLN A 22 6.96 0.38 -4.93
N PHE A 23 6.29 0.20 -3.79
CA PHE A 23 5.74 1.30 -3.00
C PHE A 23 6.86 2.28 -2.67
N LYS A 24 7.01 3.32 -3.49
CA LYS A 24 7.94 4.41 -3.22
C LYS A 24 7.23 5.36 -2.26
N LEU A 25 7.80 5.50 -1.07
CA LEU A 25 7.28 6.37 -0.04
C LEU A 25 7.43 7.82 -0.51
N LEU A 26 6.31 8.40 -0.92
CA LEU A 26 6.21 9.85 -1.15
C LEU A 26 6.27 10.53 0.22
N LEU A 27 7.44 11.06 0.53
CA LEU A 27 7.69 11.74 1.79
C LEU A 27 7.97 13.22 1.51
N HIS A 28 7.40 14.06 2.36
CA HIS A 28 7.72 15.48 2.35
C HIS A 28 9.24 15.66 2.50
N GLU A 29 9.83 16.61 1.78
CA GLU A 29 11.28 16.85 1.70
C GLU A 29 11.97 16.84 3.07
N ARG A 30 11.39 17.50 4.07
CA ARG A 30 11.91 17.51 5.45
C ARG A 30 12.05 16.11 6.05
N THR A 31 11.05 15.24 5.85
CA THR A 31 11.05 13.87 6.35
C THR A 31 12.09 13.03 5.63
N SER A 32 12.19 13.18 4.31
CA SER A 32 13.17 12.47 3.50
C SER A 32 14.61 12.87 3.87
N LYS A 33 14.89 14.17 4.02
CA LYS A 33 16.18 14.68 4.49
C LYS A 33 16.54 14.13 5.88
N TRP A 34 15.57 14.04 6.77
CA TRP A 34 15.77 13.46 8.10
C TRP A 34 16.08 11.95 8.04
N LEU A 35 15.34 11.19 7.21
CA LEU A 35 15.61 9.76 7.00
C LEU A 35 16.96 9.50 6.34
N ILE A 36 17.39 10.36 5.42
CA ILE A 36 18.70 10.30 4.80
C ILE A 36 19.80 10.55 5.84
N ALA A 37 19.61 11.56 6.71
CA ALA A 37 20.52 11.80 7.83
C ALA A 37 20.60 10.60 8.80
N CYS A 38 19.55 9.78 8.87
CA CYS A 38 19.52 8.54 9.64
C CYS A 38 20.11 7.32 8.89
N GLY A 39 20.63 7.49 7.67
CA GLY A 39 21.29 6.44 6.89
C GLY A 39 20.46 5.82 5.76
N THR A 40 19.32 6.44 5.39
CA THR A 40 18.56 6.02 4.19
C THR A 40 19.20 6.59 2.93
N ILE A 41 19.19 5.84 1.83
CA ILE A 41 19.77 6.29 0.55
C ILE A 41 18.76 7.16 -0.19
N GLU A 42 19.24 8.30 -0.72
CA GLU A 42 18.48 9.17 -1.60
C GLU A 42 18.40 8.54 -3.01
N GLU A 43 17.20 8.47 -3.59
CA GLU A 43 17.03 8.19 -5.01
C GLU A 43 16.62 9.46 -5.75
N LYS A 44 17.55 10.04 -6.51
CA LYS A 44 17.23 11.19 -7.36
C LYS A 44 16.37 10.76 -8.55
N ASN A 45 15.34 11.54 -8.85
CA ASN A 45 14.50 11.42 -10.05
C ASN A 45 13.87 10.04 -10.22
N VAL A 46 13.12 9.61 -9.22
CA VAL A 46 12.29 8.41 -9.30
C VAL A 46 11.35 8.52 -10.51
N GLN A 47 11.69 7.84 -11.60
CA GLN A 47 10.87 7.60 -12.80
C GLN A 47 10.30 8.82 -13.54
N LEU A 48 10.75 10.04 -13.20
CA LEU A 48 10.37 11.26 -13.89
C LEU A 48 11.61 11.86 -14.58
N GLU A 49 11.56 12.01 -15.91
CA GLU A 49 12.61 12.69 -16.68
C GLU A 49 12.51 14.22 -16.59
N HIS A 50 11.77 14.76 -15.62
CA HIS A 50 11.64 16.20 -15.39
C HIS A 50 11.83 16.55 -13.92
N ASP A 51 12.41 17.72 -13.67
CA ASP A 51 12.60 18.26 -12.33
C ASP A 51 11.24 18.54 -11.69
N THR A 52 11.02 17.98 -10.51
CA THR A 52 9.89 18.35 -9.65
C THR A 52 10.44 18.94 -8.36
N ASP A 53 9.72 19.89 -7.76
CA ASP A 53 10.01 20.34 -6.38
C ASP A 53 9.69 19.25 -5.33
N GLN A 54 9.28 18.04 -5.76
CA GLN A 54 9.00 16.91 -4.88
C GLN A 54 10.27 16.10 -4.63
N PHE A 55 10.42 15.63 -3.39
CA PHE A 55 11.57 14.85 -2.96
C PHE A 55 11.20 13.37 -2.90
N TYR A 56 11.87 12.55 -3.71
CA TYR A 56 11.66 11.11 -3.75
C TYR A 56 12.78 10.39 -2.99
N ALA A 57 12.42 9.38 -2.21
CA ALA A 57 13.39 8.49 -1.59
C ALA A 57 12.83 7.07 -1.58
N THR A 58 13.61 6.13 -2.11
CA THR A 58 13.33 4.71 -1.95
C THR A 58 14.40 4.15 -1.03
N PRO A 59 14.03 3.53 0.10
CA PRO A 59 15.02 2.87 0.94
C PRO A 59 15.57 1.64 0.23
N GLU A 60 16.89 1.58 0.01
CA GLU A 60 17.54 0.32 -0.34
C GLU A 60 17.33 -0.67 0.81
N GLY A 61 16.67 -1.81 0.53
CA GLY A 61 16.22 -2.75 1.56
C GLY A 61 14.79 -2.52 2.09
N GLY A 62 14.01 -1.61 1.49
CA GLY A 62 12.58 -1.47 1.75
C GLY A 62 12.24 -0.96 3.15
N GLY A 63 11.02 -1.25 3.63
CA GLY A 63 10.55 -0.82 4.95
C GLY A 63 11.41 -1.34 6.11
N LEU A 64 12.04 -2.50 5.97
CA LEU A 64 12.94 -3.05 7.00
C LEU A 64 14.16 -2.15 7.23
N ALA A 65 14.77 -1.64 6.15
CA ALA A 65 15.91 -0.74 6.24
C ALA A 65 15.55 0.57 6.97
N ILE A 66 14.35 1.13 6.69
CA ILE A 66 13.84 2.30 7.41
C ILE A 66 13.77 2.01 8.91
N VAL A 67 13.15 0.89 9.30
CA VAL A 67 12.99 0.52 10.71
C VAL A 67 14.35 0.32 11.38
N GLN A 68 15.29 -0.40 10.73
CA GLN A 68 16.62 -0.64 11.27
C GLN A 68 17.44 0.64 11.48
N ASN A 69 17.39 1.55 10.50
CA ASN A 69 18.05 2.86 10.58
C ASN A 69 17.45 3.71 11.69
N TYR A 70 16.11 3.76 11.76
CA TYR A 70 15.38 4.47 12.81
C TYR A 70 15.75 3.95 14.21
N PHE A 71 15.72 2.63 14.41
CA PHE A 71 16.11 2.01 15.69
C PHE A 71 17.58 2.24 16.04
N SER A 72 18.47 2.24 15.05
CA SER A 72 19.90 2.51 15.28
C SER A 72 20.13 3.94 15.74
N HIS A 73 19.44 4.91 15.14
CA HIS A 73 19.46 6.30 15.58
C HIS A 73 18.84 6.48 16.97
N MET A 74 17.67 5.89 17.22
CA MET A 74 16.98 5.95 18.52
C MET A 74 17.87 5.48 19.67
N LYS A 75 18.65 4.41 19.48
CA LYS A 75 19.57 3.89 20.51
C LYS A 75 20.68 4.86 20.91
N GLN A 76 20.93 5.91 20.14
CA GLN A 76 21.91 6.95 20.45
C GLN A 76 21.30 8.12 21.25
N LEU A 77 19.97 8.15 21.43
CA LEU A 77 19.29 9.21 22.16
C LEU A 77 19.38 8.98 23.67
N ASP A 78 19.81 10.01 24.39
CA ASP A 78 19.79 10.01 25.85
C ASP A 78 18.35 10.03 26.38
N GLY A 79 18.09 9.22 27.42
CA GLY A 79 16.78 9.15 28.07
C GLY A 79 15.75 8.25 27.39
N LEU A 80 16.09 7.57 26.29
CA LEU A 80 15.21 6.57 25.67
C LEU A 80 15.21 5.26 26.46
N THR A 81 14.03 4.77 26.83
CA THR A 81 13.84 3.42 27.36
C THR A 81 12.92 2.64 26.42
N ILE A 82 13.41 1.52 25.90
CA ILE A 82 12.61 0.59 25.09
C ILE A 82 12.21 -0.59 25.97
N VAL A 83 10.91 -0.81 26.11
CA VAL A 83 10.37 -1.92 26.89
C VAL A 83 9.63 -2.87 25.96
N TRP A 84 10.24 -4.02 25.68
CA TRP A 84 9.65 -5.06 24.84
C TRP A 84 8.58 -5.85 25.60
N GLU A 85 7.79 -6.63 24.86
CA GLU A 85 6.79 -7.56 25.40
C GLU A 85 5.85 -6.91 26.43
N THR A 86 5.49 -5.65 26.15
CA THR A 86 4.68 -4.79 27.01
C THR A 86 3.55 -4.20 26.17
N GLU A 87 2.38 -4.83 26.21
CA GLU A 87 1.21 -4.43 25.42
C GLU A 87 0.42 -3.35 26.14
N ALA A 88 0.15 -2.22 25.48
CA ALA A 88 -0.73 -1.18 26.01
C ALA A 88 -2.20 -1.60 25.91
N GLU A 89 -2.91 -1.54 27.04
CA GLU A 89 -4.30 -2.01 27.16
C GLU A 89 -5.28 -0.86 27.32
N LYS A 90 -4.90 0.19 28.05
CA LYS A 90 -5.78 1.32 28.36
C LYS A 90 -5.01 2.61 28.67
N LEU A 91 -5.55 3.76 28.24
CA LEU A 91 -5.07 5.07 28.70
C LEU A 91 -5.51 5.33 30.14
N LEU A 92 -4.60 5.81 30.97
CA LEU A 92 -4.91 6.27 32.32
C LEU A 92 -5.26 7.75 32.27
N THR A 93 -6.37 8.13 32.91
CA THR A 93 -6.81 9.53 33.01
C THR A 93 -7.13 9.90 34.45
N ASN A 94 -6.98 11.18 34.78
CA ASN A 94 -7.48 11.75 36.05
C ASN A 94 -8.94 12.22 35.93
N ASP A 95 -9.51 12.70 37.03
CA ASP A 95 -10.89 13.19 37.10
C ASP A 95 -11.16 14.41 36.20
N ALA A 96 -10.11 15.15 35.83
CA ALA A 96 -10.19 16.27 34.87
C ALA A 96 -10.13 15.79 33.41
N GLY A 97 -10.00 14.48 33.15
CA GLY A 97 -9.89 13.89 31.82
C GLY A 97 -8.49 13.98 31.20
N GLN A 98 -7.49 14.44 31.96
CA GLN A 98 -6.10 14.52 31.46
C GLN A 98 -5.47 13.13 31.46
N VAL A 99 -4.73 12.80 30.40
CA VAL A 99 -3.96 11.54 30.32
C VAL A 99 -2.77 11.62 31.28
N THR A 100 -2.61 10.57 32.10
CA THR A 100 -1.55 10.46 33.12
C THR A 100 -0.65 9.25 32.92
N GLY A 101 -0.90 8.46 31.87
CA GLY A 101 -0.08 7.30 31.55
C GLY A 101 -0.85 6.24 30.77
N VAL A 102 -0.33 5.02 30.82
CA VAL A 102 -0.88 3.84 30.14
C VAL A 102 -0.84 2.62 31.06
N LYS A 103 -1.93 1.87 31.08
CA LYS A 103 -1.99 0.54 31.69
C LYS A 103 -1.50 -0.46 30.66
N VAL A 104 -0.52 -1.27 31.04
CA VAL A 104 0.16 -2.23 30.16
C VAL A 104 0.08 -3.65 30.71
N ARG A 105 0.06 -4.64 29.83
CA ARG A 105 0.23 -6.05 30.16
C ARG A 105 1.65 -6.50 29.81
N LYS A 106 2.32 -7.15 30.76
CA LYS A 106 3.66 -7.72 30.55
C LYS A 106 3.61 -9.25 30.41
N THR A 107 4.75 -9.87 30.14
CA THR A 107 4.91 -11.33 30.00
C THR A 107 4.53 -12.14 31.24
N ASP A 108 4.50 -11.51 32.42
CA ASP A 108 3.97 -12.12 33.65
C ASP A 108 2.43 -12.24 33.65
N GLY A 109 1.76 -11.76 32.60
CA GLY A 109 0.31 -11.74 32.44
C GLY A 109 -0.39 -10.66 33.28
N ARG A 110 0.34 -9.92 34.11
CA ARG A 110 -0.20 -8.92 35.03
C ARG A 110 -0.30 -7.56 34.36
N LEU A 111 -1.19 -6.73 34.90
CA LEU A 111 -1.33 -5.35 34.51
C LEU A 111 -0.44 -4.47 35.38
N HIS A 112 0.26 -3.53 34.74
CA HIS A 112 1.16 -2.55 35.35
C HIS A 112 0.82 -1.16 34.82
N ASP A 113 1.15 -0.13 35.59
CA ASP A 113 0.97 1.26 35.15
C ASP A 113 2.32 1.85 34.76
N ILE A 114 2.38 2.48 33.61
CA ILE A 114 3.50 3.33 33.18
C ILE A 114 2.97 4.76 33.16
N LEU A 115 3.44 5.57 34.12
CA LEU A 115 3.00 6.94 34.29
C LEU A 115 3.78 7.88 33.37
N GLY A 116 3.09 8.88 32.83
CA GLY A 116 3.68 9.90 31.97
C GLY A 116 2.67 11.01 31.67
N SER A 117 3.16 12.25 31.63
CA SER A 117 2.29 13.42 31.40
C SER A 117 1.75 13.51 29.96
N ASN A 118 2.37 12.79 29.02
CA ASN A 118 1.99 12.75 27.62
C ASN A 118 2.10 11.31 27.09
N VAL A 119 1.14 10.88 26.28
CA VAL A 119 1.14 9.57 25.62
C VAL A 119 0.92 9.78 24.11
N MET A 120 1.77 9.18 23.30
CA MET A 120 1.64 9.14 21.84
C MET A 120 1.24 7.75 21.39
N LEU A 121 0.13 7.64 20.66
CA LEU A 121 -0.34 6.39 20.07
C LEU A 121 0.24 6.23 18.65
N ALA A 122 1.19 5.32 18.49
CA ALA A 122 1.81 4.97 17.20
C ALA A 122 1.60 3.47 16.87
N CYS A 123 0.35 3.01 17.02
CA CYS A 123 0.01 1.58 17.15
C CYS A 123 -0.49 0.90 15.87
N GLY A 124 -0.37 1.54 14.71
CA GLY A 124 -0.90 1.03 13.44
C GLY A 124 -2.45 0.97 13.39
N GLY A 125 -2.97 0.25 12.39
CA GLY A 125 -4.41 0.12 12.11
C GLY A 125 -5.06 -1.13 12.74
N PHE A 126 -6.19 -1.55 12.17
CA PHE A 126 -6.98 -2.71 12.65
C PHE A 126 -7.10 -3.86 11.62
N GLY A 127 -6.27 -3.89 10.58
CA GLY A 127 -6.33 -4.92 9.53
C GLY A 127 -6.14 -6.36 10.02
N GLY A 128 -5.48 -6.58 11.16
CA GLY A 128 -5.35 -7.88 11.81
C GLY A 128 -6.51 -8.25 12.74
N ASN A 129 -7.53 -7.40 12.89
CA ASN A 129 -8.66 -7.62 13.80
C ASN A 129 -9.94 -7.95 13.02
N GLN A 130 -10.27 -9.24 12.97
CA GLN A 130 -11.45 -9.74 12.25
C GLN A 130 -12.77 -9.20 12.78
N GLU A 131 -12.88 -8.95 14.08
CA GLU A 131 -14.09 -8.37 14.67
C GLU A 131 -14.29 -6.93 14.21
N MET A 132 -13.23 -6.12 14.24
CA MET A 132 -13.28 -4.73 13.76
C MET A 132 -13.50 -4.66 12.25
N LEU A 133 -12.83 -5.52 11.46
CA LEU A 133 -13.06 -5.61 10.02
C LEU A 133 -14.51 -5.97 9.69
N ALA A 134 -15.08 -6.96 10.38
CA ALA A 134 -16.48 -7.34 10.20
C ALA A 134 -17.44 -6.21 10.58
N LYS A 135 -17.14 -5.49 11.67
CA LYS A 135 -17.95 -4.38 12.19
C LYS A 135 -17.94 -3.16 11.26
N TYR A 136 -16.77 -2.77 10.75
CA TYR A 136 -16.60 -1.50 10.05
C TYR A 136 -16.59 -1.63 8.53
N VAL A 137 -15.97 -2.67 7.98
CA VAL A 137 -15.82 -2.86 6.52
C VAL A 137 -16.91 -3.78 5.98
N GLY A 138 -17.12 -4.93 6.64
CA GLY A 138 -18.22 -5.82 6.31
C GLY A 138 -17.95 -7.29 6.62
N PRO A 139 -19.00 -8.13 6.69
CA PRO A 139 -18.95 -9.48 7.26
C PRO A 139 -18.12 -10.48 6.45
N ARG A 140 -17.78 -10.18 5.19
CA ARG A 140 -16.99 -11.08 4.32
C ARG A 140 -15.48 -10.86 4.42
N THR A 141 -15.02 -9.84 5.14
CA THR A 141 -13.58 -9.53 5.28
C THR A 141 -12.79 -10.64 5.97
N GLN A 142 -13.43 -11.49 6.76
CA GLN A 142 -12.82 -12.70 7.32
C GLN A 142 -12.32 -13.71 6.29
N ALA A 143 -12.83 -13.66 5.06
CA ALA A 143 -12.37 -14.49 3.96
C ALA A 143 -11.12 -13.93 3.28
N LEU A 144 -10.72 -12.70 3.60
CA LEU A 144 -9.56 -12.04 3.00
C LEU A 144 -8.31 -12.34 3.85
N PRO A 145 -7.30 -13.02 3.26
CA PRO A 145 -6.03 -13.21 3.93
C PRO A 145 -5.27 -11.88 4.03
N LEU A 146 -4.34 -11.81 4.97
CA LEU A 146 -3.45 -10.66 5.11
C LEU A 146 -2.36 -10.70 4.04
N ILE A 147 -2.11 -9.56 3.38
CA ILE A 147 -1.06 -9.41 2.37
C ILE A 147 0.35 -9.63 2.92
N ALA A 148 0.55 -9.33 4.21
CA ALA A 148 1.81 -9.50 4.92
C ALA A 148 1.56 -10.13 6.30
N PRO A 149 2.31 -11.17 6.71
CA PRO A 149 2.11 -11.84 8.00
C PRO A 149 2.14 -10.89 9.20
N GLY A 150 3.04 -9.90 9.19
CA GLY A 150 3.18 -8.94 10.30
C GLY A 150 1.94 -8.09 10.58
N LEU A 151 1.01 -7.96 9.62
CA LEU A 151 -0.24 -7.21 9.81
C LEU A 151 -1.18 -7.85 10.82
N MET A 152 -0.97 -9.12 11.17
CA MET A 152 -1.76 -9.81 12.20
C MET A 152 -1.70 -9.09 13.56
N HIS A 153 -0.65 -8.30 13.80
CA HIS A 153 -0.48 -7.51 15.03
C HIS A 153 -1.18 -6.15 14.99
N ASN A 154 -1.61 -5.67 13.82
CA ASN A 154 -2.38 -4.44 13.67
C ASN A 154 -3.84 -4.68 14.08
N ARG A 155 -4.08 -4.76 15.39
CA ARG A 155 -5.39 -5.16 15.95
C ARG A 155 -6.24 -3.98 16.44
N GLY A 156 -5.88 -2.76 16.07
CA GLY A 156 -6.60 -1.53 16.42
C GLY A 156 -6.49 -1.15 17.90
N ALA A 157 -5.44 -1.57 18.61
CA ALA A 157 -5.30 -1.32 20.06
C ALA A 157 -5.31 0.19 20.39
N GLY A 158 -4.52 0.99 19.67
CA GLY A 158 -4.51 2.44 19.83
C GLY A 158 -5.88 3.09 19.57
N LEU A 159 -6.55 2.67 18.50
CA LEU A 159 -7.90 3.17 18.16
C LEU A 159 -8.91 2.85 19.27
N ARG A 160 -8.90 1.61 19.79
CA ARG A 160 -9.78 1.20 20.89
C ARG A 160 -9.52 2.01 22.15
N MET A 161 -8.25 2.18 22.55
CA MET A 161 -7.89 2.99 23.71
C MET A 161 -8.31 4.46 23.54
N ALA A 162 -8.13 5.03 22.34
CA ALA A 162 -8.54 6.41 22.06
C ALA A 162 -10.07 6.58 22.12
N MET A 163 -10.83 5.67 21.51
CA MET A 163 -12.29 5.68 21.55
C MET A 163 -12.84 5.48 22.97
N GLU A 164 -12.21 4.61 23.78
CA GLU A 164 -12.57 4.43 25.19
C GLU A 164 -12.31 5.70 26.01
N ALA A 165 -11.26 6.45 25.68
CA ALA A 165 -10.99 7.79 26.22
C ALA A 165 -11.84 8.90 25.58
N VAL A 166 -12.90 8.54 24.83
CA VAL A 166 -13.87 9.46 24.21
C VAL A 166 -13.23 10.39 23.16
N ALA A 167 -12.09 10.00 22.59
CA ALA A 167 -11.51 10.73 21.47
C ALA A 167 -12.40 10.61 20.23
N ALA A 168 -12.54 11.72 19.50
CA ALA A 168 -13.21 11.69 18.20
C ALA A 168 -12.39 10.87 17.19
N THR A 169 -13.09 10.14 16.33
CA THR A 169 -12.48 9.42 15.19
C THR A 169 -12.52 10.28 13.94
N SER A 170 -11.63 9.98 12.99
CA SER A 170 -11.61 10.57 11.65
C SER A 170 -11.12 9.54 10.64
N GLY A 171 -11.49 9.71 9.37
CA GLY A 171 -11.18 8.81 8.27
C GLY A 171 -12.26 7.76 8.00
N ALA A 172 -12.07 6.99 6.91
CA ALA A 172 -12.98 5.95 6.46
C ALA A 172 -12.64 4.61 7.14
N PHE A 173 -13.44 4.21 8.14
CA PHE A 173 -13.28 2.92 8.82
C PHE A 173 -13.81 1.75 7.98
N ASP A 174 -14.63 2.06 6.98
CA ASP A 174 -15.27 1.14 6.03
C ASP A 174 -14.45 0.91 4.74
N GLY A 175 -13.34 1.63 4.58
CA GLY A 175 -12.44 1.45 3.45
C GLY A 175 -11.51 0.25 3.61
N ILE A 176 -11.24 -0.45 2.50
CA ILE A 176 -10.21 -1.48 2.41
C ILE A 176 -9.43 -1.34 1.10
N TYR A 177 -8.13 -1.55 1.19
CA TYR A 177 -7.26 -1.77 0.04
C TYR A 177 -7.04 -3.29 -0.11
N SER A 178 -7.28 -3.84 -1.29
CA SER A 178 -7.15 -5.26 -1.54
C SER A 178 -6.58 -5.50 -2.92
N GLU A 179 -5.72 -6.52 -3.02
CA GLU A 179 -5.03 -6.88 -4.25
C GLU A 179 -5.14 -8.38 -4.49
N ILE A 180 -5.08 -8.77 -5.76
CA ILE A 180 -4.99 -10.18 -6.15
C ILE A 180 -3.56 -10.63 -5.91
N VAL A 181 -3.39 -11.76 -5.23
CA VAL A 181 -2.08 -12.34 -4.92
C VAL A 181 -1.93 -13.73 -5.52
N ASP A 182 -0.69 -14.14 -5.77
CA ASP A 182 -0.40 -15.50 -6.18
C ASP A 182 -0.55 -16.46 -4.99
N ALA A 183 -1.67 -17.18 -4.95
CA ALA A 183 -1.99 -18.13 -3.88
C ALA A 183 -1.02 -19.32 -3.76
N ARG A 184 -0.10 -19.52 -4.72
CA ARG A 184 0.89 -20.61 -4.71
C ARG A 184 2.13 -20.27 -3.88
N THR A 185 2.28 -19.02 -3.46
CA THR A 185 3.44 -18.54 -2.69
C THR A 185 3.02 -18.02 -1.33
N SER A 186 3.90 -18.20 -0.34
CA SER A 186 3.78 -17.63 1.00
C SER A 186 4.57 -16.33 1.16
N LYS A 187 5.12 -15.78 0.07
CA LYS A 187 5.85 -14.51 0.12
C LYS A 187 4.88 -13.39 0.48
N SER A 188 5.34 -12.50 1.35
CA SER A 188 4.64 -11.25 1.62
C SER A 188 4.51 -10.45 0.33
N ASP A 189 3.37 -9.78 0.16
CA ASP A 189 3.14 -8.85 -0.96
C ASP A 189 3.30 -9.49 -2.35
N ALA A 190 2.85 -10.74 -2.49
CA ALA A 190 2.94 -11.50 -3.74
C ALA A 190 1.85 -11.08 -4.76
N VAL A 191 1.74 -9.78 -5.01
CA VAL A 191 0.69 -9.17 -5.84
C VAL A 191 0.82 -9.60 -7.30
N THR A 192 -0.32 -9.92 -7.91
CA THR A 192 -0.46 -10.23 -9.33
C THR A 192 -1.13 -9.06 -10.05
N TRP A 193 -0.33 -8.29 -10.77
CA TRP A 193 -0.78 -7.08 -11.47
C TRP A 193 -1.42 -7.35 -12.85
N GLY A 194 -1.46 -8.60 -13.31
CA GLY A 194 -1.97 -8.97 -14.64
C GLY A 194 -3.47 -8.78 -14.87
N HIS A 195 -4.24 -8.34 -13.87
CA HIS A 195 -5.69 -8.14 -13.98
C HIS A 195 -6.07 -7.02 -14.97
N CYS A 196 -5.16 -6.10 -15.28
CA CYS A 196 -5.38 -5.05 -16.28
C CYS A 196 -5.23 -5.54 -17.73
N CYS A 197 -4.68 -6.73 -17.95
CA CYS A 197 -4.37 -7.28 -19.28
C CYS A 197 -5.13 -8.59 -19.57
N GLY A 198 -6.10 -8.97 -18.74
CA GLY A 198 -6.85 -10.22 -18.89
C GLY A 198 -8.15 -10.25 -18.09
N ILE A 199 -8.88 -11.36 -18.17
CA ILE A 199 -10.10 -11.58 -17.39
C ILE A 199 -9.77 -12.27 -16.06
N VAL A 200 -10.44 -11.85 -14.99
CA VAL A 200 -10.39 -12.54 -13.69
C VAL A 200 -11.68 -13.31 -13.51
N VAL A 201 -11.55 -14.61 -13.28
CA VAL A 201 -12.66 -15.53 -13.06
C VAL A 201 -12.53 -16.17 -11.68
N ASN A 202 -13.67 -16.45 -11.05
CA ASN A 202 -13.70 -17.19 -9.79
C ASN A 202 -13.61 -18.71 -10.03
N GLY A 203 -13.61 -19.51 -8.94
CA GLY A 203 -13.55 -20.97 -9.01
C GLY A 203 -14.75 -21.64 -9.71
N ASP A 204 -15.85 -20.92 -9.90
CA ASP A 204 -17.03 -21.38 -10.64
C ASP A 204 -17.01 -20.95 -12.12
N CYS A 205 -15.87 -20.46 -12.61
CA CYS A 205 -15.71 -19.90 -13.96
C CYS A 205 -16.63 -18.71 -14.26
N LYS A 206 -17.01 -17.93 -13.24
CA LYS A 206 -17.74 -16.66 -13.40
C LYS A 206 -16.77 -15.49 -13.36
N LEU A 207 -17.02 -14.48 -14.18
CA LEU A 207 -16.27 -13.22 -14.13
C LEU A 207 -16.34 -12.64 -12.70
N PHE A 208 -15.19 -12.22 -12.19
CA PHE A 208 -15.05 -11.65 -10.84
C PHE A 208 -15.46 -10.18 -10.80
N TYR A 209 -15.34 -9.48 -11.93
CA TYR A 209 -15.92 -8.16 -12.17
C TYR A 209 -17.07 -8.37 -13.15
N ASP A 210 -18.28 -7.98 -12.75
CA ASP A 210 -19.52 -8.04 -13.53
C ASP A 210 -19.73 -6.79 -14.40
N LEU A 211 -18.73 -5.92 -14.47
CA LEU A 211 -18.73 -4.77 -15.36
C LEU A 211 -18.15 -5.20 -16.70
N ASP A 212 -19.02 -5.29 -17.70
CA ASP A 212 -18.56 -5.31 -19.08
C ASP A 212 -17.74 -4.02 -19.33
N PRO A 213 -16.62 -4.10 -20.06
CA PRO A 213 -15.92 -2.90 -20.48
C PRO A 213 -16.88 -2.01 -21.26
N GLU A 214 -16.91 -0.71 -20.94
CA GLU A 214 -17.63 0.22 -21.78
C GLU A 214 -16.92 0.31 -23.13
N GLU A 215 -17.61 -0.14 -24.16
CA GLU A 215 -17.13 -0.11 -25.54
C GLU A 215 -17.96 0.85 -26.37
N ALA A 216 -17.30 1.52 -27.32
CA ALA A 216 -17.98 2.27 -28.36
C ALA A 216 -17.14 2.25 -29.66
N PRO A 217 -17.79 2.37 -30.84
CA PRO A 217 -17.10 2.51 -32.11
C PRO A 217 -16.12 3.69 -32.20
N THR A 218 -16.33 4.74 -31.39
CA THR A 218 -15.47 5.94 -31.38
C THR A 218 -15.14 6.41 -29.96
N ILE A 219 -14.04 7.15 -29.82
CA ILE A 219 -13.63 7.76 -28.54
C ILE A 219 -14.68 8.77 -28.05
N ALA A 220 -15.31 9.55 -28.94
CA ALA A 220 -16.39 10.46 -28.57
C ALA A 220 -17.59 9.73 -27.95
N GLU A 221 -18.04 8.63 -28.56
CA GLU A 221 -19.16 7.84 -28.03
C GLU A 221 -18.79 7.16 -26.70
N LEU A 222 -17.53 6.71 -26.56
CA LEU A 222 -17.02 6.19 -25.30
C LEU A 222 -17.01 7.27 -24.21
N ALA A 223 -16.56 8.49 -24.53
CA ALA A 223 -16.57 9.62 -23.62
C ALA A 223 -17.98 9.92 -23.09
N GLN A 224 -18.98 9.91 -23.97
CA GLN A 224 -20.38 10.14 -23.59
C GLN A 224 -20.90 9.08 -22.62
N LYS A 225 -20.61 7.80 -22.88
CA LYS A 225 -20.98 6.68 -21.99
C LYS A 225 -20.33 6.82 -20.61
N LEU A 226 -19.09 7.30 -20.56
CA LEU A 226 -18.33 7.52 -19.32
C LEU A 226 -18.66 8.86 -18.63
N GLY A 227 -19.59 9.67 -19.17
CA GLY A 227 -19.94 10.98 -18.60
C GLY A 227 -18.83 12.04 -18.74
N LEU A 228 -17.93 11.86 -19.70
CA LEU A 228 -16.83 12.77 -20.02
C LEU A 228 -17.19 13.69 -21.18
N GLU A 229 -16.48 14.81 -21.32
CA GLU A 229 -16.65 15.71 -22.46
C GLU A 229 -15.95 15.11 -23.70
N PRO A 230 -16.67 14.83 -24.80
CA PRO A 230 -16.12 14.08 -25.93
C PRO A 230 -14.93 14.74 -26.61
N GLY A 231 -15.00 16.06 -26.87
CA GLY A 231 -13.94 16.77 -27.58
C GLY A 231 -12.63 16.80 -26.80
N LYS A 232 -12.70 16.98 -25.48
CA LYS A 232 -11.54 16.90 -24.59
C LYS A 232 -10.92 15.52 -24.57
N LEU A 233 -11.71 14.45 -24.45
CA LEU A 233 -11.14 13.10 -24.42
C LEU A 233 -10.49 12.74 -25.76
N GLU A 234 -11.13 13.05 -26.88
CA GLU A 234 -10.56 12.84 -28.21
C GLU A 234 -9.25 13.59 -28.40
N HIS A 235 -9.22 14.88 -28.02
CA HIS A 235 -8.02 15.69 -28.12
C HIS A 235 -6.87 15.10 -27.30
N ILE A 236 -7.13 14.71 -26.04
CA ILE A 236 -6.13 14.09 -25.16
C ILE A 236 -5.59 12.79 -25.77
N ILE A 237 -6.46 11.91 -26.28
CA ILE A 237 -6.04 10.64 -26.87
C ILE A 237 -5.25 10.87 -28.17
N GLN A 238 -5.62 11.86 -28.99
CA GLN A 238 -4.88 12.21 -30.20
C GLN A 238 -3.48 12.74 -29.87
N GLU A 239 -3.37 13.65 -28.90
CA GLU A 239 -2.08 14.15 -28.43
C GLU A 239 -1.22 13.02 -27.87
N PHE A 240 -1.83 12.13 -27.09
CA PHE A 240 -1.13 10.98 -26.53
C PHE A 240 -0.61 10.02 -27.62
N ASN A 241 -1.46 9.66 -28.58
CA ASN A 241 -1.09 8.76 -29.67
C ASN A 241 -0.03 9.39 -30.57
N ALA A 242 -0.13 10.70 -30.87
CA ALA A 242 0.88 11.42 -31.65
C ALA A 242 2.23 11.52 -30.92
N ALA A 243 2.21 11.50 -29.59
CA ALA A 243 3.42 11.51 -28.78
C ALA A 243 4.09 10.14 -28.65
N CYS A 244 3.37 9.04 -28.92
CA CYS A 244 3.90 7.69 -28.82
C CYS A 244 4.92 7.39 -29.93
N ASN A 245 6.04 6.76 -29.56
CA ASN A 245 7.00 6.27 -30.54
C ASN A 245 6.48 5.03 -31.32
N ASP A 246 7.14 4.66 -32.41
CA ASP A 246 6.73 3.55 -33.29
C ASP A 246 7.13 2.15 -32.80
N LYS A 247 7.60 2.02 -31.55
CA LYS A 247 8.00 0.69 -31.04
C LYS A 247 6.79 -0.26 -30.95
N PRO A 248 7.01 -1.59 -31.11
CA PRO A 248 5.95 -2.57 -30.93
C PRO A 248 5.45 -2.54 -29.48
N TRP A 249 4.14 -2.69 -29.29
CA TRP A 249 3.55 -2.87 -27.96
C TRP A 249 3.65 -4.33 -27.54
N ASP A 250 4.22 -4.59 -26.37
CA ASP A 250 4.34 -5.93 -25.79
C ASP A 250 4.19 -5.84 -24.27
N THR A 251 3.02 -6.25 -23.76
CA THR A 251 2.67 -6.16 -22.34
C THR A 251 3.49 -7.10 -21.44
N MET A 252 4.29 -7.99 -22.01
CA MET A 252 5.04 -9.00 -21.25
C MET A 252 6.49 -8.57 -20.94
N LYS A 253 6.93 -7.40 -21.41
CA LYS A 253 8.29 -6.89 -21.16
C LYS A 253 8.36 -5.37 -21.23
N PHE A 254 9.50 -4.81 -20.81
CA PHE A 254 9.87 -3.43 -21.14
C PHE A 254 10.05 -3.30 -22.66
N ASP A 255 9.01 -2.84 -23.36
CA ASP A 255 8.93 -2.80 -24.82
C ASP A 255 9.48 -1.50 -25.45
N GLY A 256 9.72 -0.51 -24.60
CA GLY A 256 10.25 0.80 -24.96
C GLY A 256 9.19 1.76 -25.50
N LYS A 257 7.90 1.40 -25.48
CA LYS A 257 6.79 2.25 -25.91
C LYS A 257 6.61 3.39 -24.91
N ALA A 258 6.89 4.61 -25.35
CA ALA A 258 6.90 5.79 -24.52
C ALA A 258 6.42 7.01 -25.31
N THR A 259 6.06 8.08 -24.61
CA THR A 259 5.77 9.38 -25.21
C THR A 259 6.96 10.34 -25.02
N THR A 260 7.19 11.28 -25.93
CA THR A 260 8.35 12.21 -25.86
C THR A 260 7.99 13.70 -25.81
N ILE A 261 6.71 14.06 -25.96
CA ILE A 261 6.25 15.47 -26.09
C ILE A 261 5.07 15.84 -25.15
N LEU A 262 4.75 14.98 -24.18
CA LEU A 262 3.74 15.24 -23.16
C LEU A 262 4.39 15.66 -21.83
N SER A 263 3.60 16.30 -20.96
CA SER A 263 3.98 16.57 -19.57
C SER A 263 2.86 16.10 -18.62
N PRO A 264 3.06 14.96 -17.90
CA PRO A 264 4.22 14.07 -17.95
C PRO A 264 4.20 13.16 -19.19
N ASN A 265 5.40 12.75 -19.64
CA ASN A 265 5.52 11.66 -20.61
C ASN A 265 5.16 10.32 -19.96
N LYS A 266 4.43 9.46 -20.70
CA LYS A 266 4.34 8.04 -20.37
C LYS A 266 5.71 7.40 -20.59
N THR A 267 6.25 6.81 -19.54
CA THR A 267 7.43 5.96 -19.58
C THR A 267 7.04 4.50 -19.85
N ASN A 268 8.02 3.73 -20.31
CA ASN A 268 7.92 2.28 -20.49
C ASN A 268 8.22 1.58 -19.17
#